data_AF-L9XQ08-F1
#
_entry.id   AF-L9XQ08-F1
#
_cell.length_a   1.000
_cell.length_b   1.000
_cell.length_c   1.000
_cell.angle_alpha   90.00
_cell.angle_beta   90.00
_cell.angle_gamma   90.00
#
_symmetry.space_group_name_H-M   'P 1'
#
loop_
_entity.id
_entity.type
_entity.pdbx_description
1 polymer ?
#
loop_
_entity_poly.entity_id
_entity_poly.type
_entity_poly.pdbx_seq_one_letter_code
_entity_poly.pdbx_strand_id
1 'polypeptide(L)'
;MDDPGPYALLGRLAVAAFVMIAPTLCFLGLVRGLERLRDDEVIDAWARTRGGDDGHDIAPDDDVFAVLANEMDIEAADASGVRCPSCGTPNRAGVSFCRDCQRRLPSS
;
A
#
# COMPACT_ATOMS: atom_id res chain seq x y z
N MET A 1 -35.93 2.29 -47.82
CA MET A 1 -35.36 2.09 -46.46
C MET A 1 -35.31 0.60 -46.29
N ASP A 2 -34.17 -0.01 -46.60
CA ASP A 2 -33.98 -1.45 -46.47
C ASP A 2 -33.92 -1.79 -44.98
N ASP A 3 -34.94 -2.48 -44.48
CA ASP A 3 -34.94 -2.98 -43.11
C ASP A 3 -33.76 -3.96 -42.95
N PRO A 4 -32.80 -3.67 -42.05
CA PRO A 4 -31.69 -4.57 -41.84
C PRO A 4 -32.24 -5.90 -41.31
N GLY A 5 -31.94 -7.00 -42.01
CA GLY A 5 -32.38 -8.33 -41.59
C GLY A 5 -32.00 -8.63 -40.14
N PRO A 6 -32.78 -9.48 -39.43
CA PRO A 6 -32.66 -9.69 -37.99
C PRO A 6 -31.24 -10.07 -37.53
N TYR A 7 -30.49 -10.80 -38.36
CA TYR A 7 -29.10 -11.17 -38.10
C TYR A 7 -28.14 -9.96 -38.07
N ALA A 8 -28.39 -8.94 -38.88
CA ALA A 8 -27.57 -7.72 -38.88
C ALA A 8 -27.79 -6.91 -37.58
N LEU A 9 -29.02 -6.91 -37.06
CA LEU A 9 -29.35 -6.27 -35.79
C LEU A 9 -28.76 -7.05 -34.61
N LEU A 10 -28.87 -8.38 -34.63
CA LEU A 10 -28.25 -9.26 -33.64
C LEU A 10 -26.72 -9.09 -33.59
N GLY A 11 -26.07 -9.03 -34.75
CA GLY A 11 -24.61 -8.82 -34.84
C GLY A 11 -24.17 -7.49 -34.24
N ARG A 12 -24.89 -6.40 -34.51
CA ARG A 12 -24.60 -5.08 -33.92
C ARG A 12 -24.76 -5.06 -32.41
N LEU A 13 -25.83 -5.69 -31.89
CA LEU A 13 -26.03 -5.82 -30.45
C LEU A 13 -24.94 -6.65 -29.79
N ALA A 14 -24.51 -7.75 -30.41
CA ALA A 14 -23.43 -8.57 -29.90
C ALA A 14 -22.10 -7.80 -29.83
N VAL A 15 -21.75 -7.06 -30.89
CA VAL A 15 -20.55 -6.22 -30.90
C VAL A 15 -20.64 -5.11 -29.85
N ALA A 16 -21.79 -4.43 -29.75
CA ALA A 16 -21.99 -3.38 -28.75
C ALA A 16 -21.88 -3.91 -27.31
N ALA A 17 -22.50 -5.06 -27.02
CA ALA A 17 -22.40 -5.71 -25.72
C ALA A 17 -20.96 -6.12 -25.41
N PHE A 18 -20.26 -6.72 -26.38
CA PHE A 18 -18.86 -7.09 -26.21
C PHE A 18 -17.97 -5.88 -25.92
N VAL A 19 -18.09 -4.78 -26.67
CA VAL A 19 -17.29 -3.57 -26.47
C VAL A 19 -17.55 -2.92 -25.10
N MET A 20 -18.77 -3.02 -24.56
CA MET A 20 -19.07 -2.50 -23.22
C MET A 20 -18.63 -3.43 -22.08
N ILE A 21 -18.75 -4.74 -22.26
CA ILE A 21 -18.50 -5.72 -21.19
C ILE A 21 -17.03 -6.15 -21.15
N ALA A 22 -16.36 -6.25 -22.29
CA ALA A 22 -14.97 -6.72 -22.35
C ALA A 22 -13.98 -5.86 -21.53
N PRO A 23 -14.03 -4.51 -21.54
CA PRO A 23 -13.11 -3.70 -20.76
C PRO A 23 -13.26 -3.89 -19.25
N THR A 24 -14.50 -4.04 -18.76
CA THR A 24 -14.77 -4.24 -17.33
C THR A 24 -14.37 -5.64 -16.88
N LEU A 25 -14.63 -6.67 -17.68
CA LEU A 25 -14.15 -8.02 -17.41
C LEU A 25 -12.62 -8.11 -17.44
N CYS A 26 -11.98 -7.44 -18.40
CA CYS A 26 -10.51 -7.36 -18.48
C CYS A 26 -9.93 -6.69 -17.23
N PHE A 27 -10.49 -5.55 -16.82
CA PHE A 27 -10.08 -4.85 -15.60
C PHE A 27 -10.25 -5.72 -14.35
N LEU A 28 -11.42 -6.33 -14.16
CA LEU A 28 -11.67 -7.20 -13.01
C LEU A 28 -10.75 -8.42 -13.03
N GLY A 29 -10.52 -9.01 -14.20
CA GLY A 29 -9.59 -10.14 -14.37
C GLY A 29 -8.16 -9.76 -14.01
N LEU A 30 -7.70 -8.58 -14.43
CA LEU A 30 -6.39 -8.06 -14.06
C LEU A 30 -6.27 -7.81 -12.57
N VAL A 31 -7.25 -7.17 -11.94
CA VAL A 31 -7.25 -6.92 -10.49
C VAL A 31 -7.20 -8.23 -9.70
N ARG A 32 -8.06 -9.19 -10.05
CA ARG A 32 -8.08 -10.52 -9.40
C ARG A 32 -6.79 -11.30 -9.65
N GLY A 33 -6.20 -11.15 -10.84
CA GLY A 33 -4.91 -11.75 -11.18
C GLY A 33 -3.76 -11.18 -10.34
N LEU A 34 -3.74 -9.86 -10.14
CA LEU A 34 -2.77 -9.20 -9.28
C LEU A 34 -2.96 -9.56 -7.80
N GLU A 35 -4.20 -9.65 -7.32
CA GLU A 35 -4.52 -10.14 -5.98
C GLU A 35 -4.02 -11.57 -5.76
N ARG A 36 -4.22 -12.45 -6.75
CA ARG A 36 -3.73 -13.84 -6.70
C ARG A 36 -2.21 -13.92 -6.66
N LEU A 37 -1.51 -13.12 -7.47
CA LEU A 37 -0.04 -13.06 -7.47
C LEU A 37 0.53 -12.48 -6.17
N ARG A 38 -0.21 -11.59 -5.51
CA ARG A 38 0.18 -11.06 -4.20
C ARG A 38 0.02 -12.12 -3.11
N ASP A 39 -1.06 -12.90 -3.16
CA ASP A 39 -1.43 -13.79 -2.06
C ASP A 39 -0.75 -15.16 -2.13
N ASP A 40 -0.27 -15.61 -3.29
CA ASP A 40 0.03 -17.04 -3.44
C ASP A 40 1.52 -17.44 -3.26
N GLU A 41 1.66 -18.36 -2.31
CA GLU A 41 2.55 -19.53 -2.27
C GLU A 41 4.02 -19.33 -1.94
N VAL A 42 4.63 -18.18 -2.21
CA VAL A 42 6.07 -18.00 -1.90
C VAL A 42 6.29 -17.94 -0.39
N ILE A 43 5.39 -17.30 0.36
CA ILE A 43 5.45 -17.21 1.83
C ILE A 43 5.17 -18.58 2.46
N ASP A 44 4.14 -19.29 2.00
CA ASP A 44 3.78 -20.62 2.51
C ASP A 44 4.81 -21.70 2.15
N ALA A 45 5.44 -21.60 0.98
CA ALA A 45 6.55 -22.48 0.60
C ALA A 45 7.80 -22.18 1.44
N TRP A 46 8.16 -20.90 1.63
CA TRP A 46 9.28 -20.49 2.51
C TRP A 46 9.06 -20.92 3.95
N ALA A 47 7.84 -20.75 4.49
CA ALA A 47 7.46 -21.19 5.83
C ALA A 47 7.58 -22.71 5.99
N ARG A 48 7.21 -23.49 4.97
CA ARG A 48 7.36 -24.96 5.00
C ARG A 48 8.80 -25.43 4.85
N THR A 49 9.64 -24.74 4.06
CA THR A 49 11.05 -25.11 3.90
C THR A 49 11.95 -24.65 5.05
N ARG A 50 11.54 -23.61 5.79
CA ARG A 50 12.33 -23.03 6.89
C ARG A 50 11.79 -23.36 8.29
N GLY A 51 10.51 -23.68 8.43
CA GLY A 51 9.87 -24.05 9.70
C GLY A 51 10.18 -25.47 10.22
N GLY A 52 11.22 -26.10 9.70
CA GLY A 52 11.71 -27.41 10.18
C GLY A 52 12.87 -27.34 11.17
N ASP A 53 13.49 -26.16 11.37
CA ASP A 53 14.73 -26.06 12.14
C ASP A 53 14.88 -24.67 12.78
N ASP A 54 14.03 -24.34 13.75
CA ASP A 54 14.40 -23.55 14.94
C ASP A 54 13.15 -23.26 15.76
N GLY A 55 13.01 -23.96 16.89
CA GLY A 55 12.08 -23.62 17.96
C GLY A 55 12.52 -22.35 18.68
N HIS A 56 12.36 -21.20 18.02
CA HIS A 56 12.42 -19.90 18.67
C HIS A 56 11.02 -19.30 18.66
N ASP A 57 10.39 -19.25 19.83
CA ASP A 57 9.18 -18.48 20.10
C ASP A 57 9.44 -17.01 19.76
N ILE A 58 9.17 -16.60 18.52
CA ILE A 58 9.13 -15.19 18.15
C ILE A 58 7.84 -14.64 18.74
N ALA A 59 7.97 -13.95 19.88
CA ALA A 59 6.94 -13.04 20.34
C ALA A 59 6.75 -11.98 19.25
N PRO A 60 5.56 -11.85 18.62
CA PRO A 60 5.37 -11.10 17.38
C PRO A 60 5.54 -9.59 17.50
N ASP A 61 5.83 -9.06 18.69
CA ASP A 61 5.85 -7.62 18.96
C ASP A 61 7.27 -7.00 19.01
N ASP A 62 8.34 -7.77 19.18
CA ASP A 62 9.68 -7.21 19.41
C ASP A 62 10.52 -7.04 18.12
N ASP A 63 10.35 -7.91 17.12
CA ASP A 63 11.22 -7.90 15.93
C ASP A 63 10.79 -6.88 14.85
N VAL A 64 9.49 -6.63 14.70
CA VAL A 64 8.98 -5.63 13.74
C VAL A 64 9.41 -4.22 14.16
N PHE A 65 9.40 -3.95 15.46
CA PHE A 65 9.83 -2.66 16.01
C PHE A 65 11.34 -2.46 15.89
N ALA A 66 12.13 -3.52 16.03
CA ALA A 66 13.59 -3.47 15.91
C ALA A 66 14.07 -3.27 14.46
N VAL A 67 13.40 -3.90 13.48
CA VAL A 67 13.69 -3.70 12.06
C VAL A 67 13.32 -2.29 11.60
N LEU A 68 12.14 -1.79 12.00
CA LEU A 68 11.74 -0.40 11.76
C LEU A 68 12.69 0.60 12.43
N ALA A 69 13.17 0.30 13.64
CA ALA A 69 14.15 1.15 14.33
C ALA A 69 15.51 1.20 13.60
N ASN A 70 15.95 0.09 12.99
CA ASN A 70 17.19 0.05 12.20
C ASN A 70 17.09 0.82 10.88
N GLU A 71 15.94 0.79 10.20
CA GLU A 71 15.70 1.62 9.01
C GLU A 71 15.62 3.12 9.34
N MET A 72 15.25 3.47 10.57
CA MET A 72 15.23 4.85 11.07
C MET A 72 16.59 5.37 11.54
N ASP A 73 17.54 4.49 11.89
CA ASP A 73 18.86 4.88 12.42
C ASP A 73 19.81 5.42 11.33
N ILE A 74 19.50 5.20 10.05
CA ILE A 74 20.25 5.81 8.93
C ILE A 74 19.91 7.31 8.75
N GLU A 75 18.82 7.81 9.35
CA GLU A 75 18.46 9.25 9.36
C GLU A 75 18.57 9.92 10.75
N ALA A 76 19.07 9.22 11.77
CA ALA A 76 19.15 9.71 13.15
C ALA A 76 20.40 10.54 13.46
N ALA A 77 21.27 10.81 12.49
CA ALA A 77 22.52 11.54 12.71
C ALA A 77 22.38 13.08 12.75
N ASP A 78 21.17 13.66 12.61
CA ASP A 78 20.98 15.12 12.75
C ASP A 78 19.59 15.55 13.29
N ALA A 79 19.05 14.81 14.26
CA ALA A 79 17.75 15.11 14.86
C ALA A 79 17.87 15.95 16.15
N SER A 80 18.33 17.19 16.05
CA SER A 80 18.17 18.17 17.13
C SER A 80 16.69 18.57 17.28
N GLY A 81 15.90 17.79 18.04
CA GLY A 81 14.47 18.06 18.23
C GLY A 81 14.19 19.33 19.05
N VAL A 82 13.18 20.13 18.66
CA VAL A 82 12.67 21.29 19.41
C VAL A 82 11.26 21.02 19.95
N ARG A 83 11.00 21.35 21.22
CA ARG A 83 9.67 21.21 21.83
C ARG A 83 8.84 22.47 21.59
N CYS A 84 7.57 22.30 21.23
CA CYS A 84 6.66 23.43 21.10
C CYS A 84 6.38 24.05 22.48
N PRO A 85 6.58 25.37 22.68
CA PRO A 85 6.30 26.02 23.96
C PRO A 85 4.80 26.18 24.25
N SER A 86 3.92 25.97 23.26
CA SER A 86 2.46 26.11 23.44
C SER A 86 1.75 24.80 23.77
N CYS A 87 2.14 23.67 23.18
CA CYS A 87 1.49 22.37 23.42
C CYS A 87 2.43 21.26 23.89
N GLY A 88 3.75 21.51 23.96
CA GLY A 88 4.73 20.53 24.44
C GLY A 88 5.14 19.45 23.42
N THR A 89 4.47 19.40 22.26
CA THR A 89 4.74 18.42 21.20
C THR A 89 6.18 18.55 20.68
N PRO A 90 6.94 17.45 20.56
CA PRO A 90 8.27 17.46 19.97
C PRO A 90 8.18 17.63 18.44
N ASN A 91 9.01 18.49 17.89
CA ASN A 91 9.12 18.79 16.45
C ASN A 91 10.58 18.65 16.02
N ARG A 92 10.82 18.40 14.72
CA ARG A 92 12.17 18.32 14.14
C ARG A 92 12.84 19.71 14.13
N ALA A 93 14.17 19.79 14.25
CA ALA A 93 14.90 21.04 14.01
C ALA A 93 14.58 21.60 12.62
N GLY A 94 14.56 22.93 12.51
CA GLY A 94 14.38 23.63 11.23
C GLY A 94 12.92 23.78 10.76
N VAL A 95 11.94 23.18 11.44
CA VAL A 95 10.52 23.38 11.10
C VAL A 95 9.98 24.68 11.70
N SER A 96 9.25 25.45 10.91
CA SER A 96 8.74 26.77 11.33
C SER A 96 7.43 26.73 12.10
N PHE A 97 6.66 25.64 11.99
CA PHE A 97 5.35 25.46 12.61
C PHE A 97 5.26 24.13 13.36
N CYS A 98 4.51 24.12 14.45
CA CYS A 98 4.26 22.90 15.21
C CYS A 98 3.35 21.94 14.43
N ARG A 99 3.70 20.65 14.40
CA ARG A 99 2.95 19.59 13.73
C ARG A 99 1.55 19.31 14.31
N ASP A 100 1.26 19.84 15.49
CA ASP A 100 0.05 19.53 16.26
C ASP A 100 -0.81 20.78 16.44
N CYS A 101 -0.33 21.79 17.17
CA CYS A 101 -1.09 23.03 17.39
C CYS A 101 -0.91 24.10 16.28
N GLN A 102 -0.10 23.83 15.25
CA GLN A 102 0.18 24.73 14.12
C GLN A 102 0.74 26.12 14.47
N ARG A 103 1.11 26.37 15.72
CA ARG A 103 1.72 27.63 16.13
C ARG A 103 3.19 27.71 15.70
N ARG A 104 3.67 28.91 15.41
CA ARG A 104 5.05 29.16 14.99
C ARG A 104 6.03 28.75 16.09
N LEU A 105 7.07 28.02 15.73
CA LEU A 105 8.14 27.65 16.66
C LEU A 105 9.19 28.78 16.73
N PRO A 106 9.81 29.00 17.89
CA PRO A 106 10.92 29.94 18.00
C PRO A 106 12.08 29.40 17.15
N SER A 107 12.51 30.16 16.14
CA SER A 107 13.74 29.89 15.41
C SER A 107 14.92 30.20 16.33
N SER A 108 15.81 29.24 16.54
CA SER A 108 17.13 29.46 17.15
C SER A 108 18.00 30.36 16.28
#